data_AF-A0AA37PX31-F1
#
_entry.id   AF-A0AA37PX31-F1
#
_cell.length_a   1.000
_cell.length_b   1.000
_cell.length_c   1.000
_cell.angle_alpha   90.00
_cell.angle_beta   90.00
_cell.angle_gamma   90.00
#
_symmetry.space_group_name_H-M   'P 1'
#
loop_
_entity.id
_entity.type
_entity.pdbx_description
1 polymer ?
#
loop_
_entity_poly.entity_id
_entity_poly.type
_entity_poly.pdbx_seq_one_letter_code
_entity_poly.pdbx_strand_id
1 'polypeptide(L)' 'MSSSLPTLFRRAADYQRQITFTAKGLVVVETAADPDLTNAIRAHARAVTGFVVEGMPAMMQSMMGRAA' A
#
# COMPACT_ATOMS: atom_id res chain seq x y z
N MET A 1 -10.00 -5.37 -0.68
CA MET A 1 -8.93 -4.74 0.15
C MET A 1 -7.57 -5.20 -0.37
N SER A 2 -6.55 -4.35 -0.30
CA SER A 2 -5.21 -4.64 -0.86
C SER A 2 -4.60 -5.91 -0.26
N SER A 3 -4.14 -6.84 -1.11
CA SER A 3 -3.55 -8.13 -0.70
C SER A 3 -2.19 -7.99 -0.01
N SER A 4 -1.52 -6.83 -0.14
CA SER A 4 -0.24 -6.56 0.52
C SER A 4 -0.37 -6.15 1.98
N LEU A 5 -1.54 -5.63 2.40
CA LEU A 5 -1.76 -5.13 3.77
C LEU A 5 -1.48 -6.17 4.88
N PRO A 6 -1.93 -7.44 4.77
CA PRO A 6 -1.61 -8.45 5.78
C PRO A 6 -0.10 -8.66 5.98
N THR A 7 0.70 -8.57 4.92
CA THR A 7 2.16 -8.67 5.00
C THR A 7 2.75 -7.45 5.68
N LEU A 8 2.32 -6.24 5.29
CA LEU A 8 2.80 -4.99 5.89
C LEU A 8 2.47 -4.88 7.38
N PHE A 9 1.32 -5.39 7.81
CA PHE A 9 0.95 -5.42 9.23
C PHE A 9 1.74 -6.45 10.03
N ARG A 10 1.90 -7.68 9.51
CA ARG A 10 2.71 -8.71 10.17
C ARG A 10 4.17 -8.30 10.33
N ARG A 11 4.68 -7.52 9.38
CA ARG A 11 6.09 -7.09 9.31
C ARG A 11 6.27 -5.61 9.65
N ALA A 12 5.36 -5.03 10.44
CA ALA A 12 5.38 -3.60 10.76
C ALA A 12 6.69 -3.12 11.40
N ALA A 13 7.40 -4.00 12.13
CA ALA A 13 8.69 -3.68 12.74
C ALA A 13 9.88 -3.73 11.76
N ASP A 14 9.70 -4.29 10.56
CA ASP A 14 10.78 -4.57 9.61
C ASP A 14 11.02 -3.44 8.59
N TYR A 15 10.24 -2.35 8.67
CA TYR A 15 10.41 -1.17 7.84
C TYR A 15 10.11 0.10 8.63
N GLN A 16 10.67 1.21 8.17
CA GLN A 16 10.45 2.53 8.74
C GLN A 16 9.42 3.30 7.91
N ARG A 17 8.58 4.10 8.57
CA ARG A 17 7.57 4.95 7.91
C ARG A 17 7.64 6.39 8.39
N GLN A 18 8.13 7.26 7.50
CA GLN A 18 7.96 8.71 7.44
C GLN A 18 6.53 9.13 7.04
N ILE A 19 5.73 9.82 7.86
CA ILE A 19 4.52 10.52 7.38
C ILE A 19 4.68 12.02 7.59
N THR A 20 4.50 12.80 6.51
CA THR A 20 4.50 14.26 6.54
C THR A 20 3.16 14.77 6.02
N PHE A 21 2.44 15.53 6.83
CA PHE A 21 1.21 16.19 6.40
C PHE A 21 1.54 17.45 5.60
N THR A 22 0.73 17.73 4.59
CA THR A 22 0.84 18.89 3.70
C THR A 22 -0.52 19.56 3.58
N ALA A 23 -0.57 20.78 3.05
CA ALA A 23 -1.85 21.46 2.81
C ALA A 23 -2.80 20.71 1.85
N LYS A 24 -2.28 19.79 1.01
CA LYS A 24 -3.04 19.09 -0.02
C LYS A 24 -3.19 17.58 0.25
N GLY A 25 -2.74 17.09 1.40
CA GLY A 25 -2.72 15.66 1.70
C GLY A 25 -1.50 15.28 2.52
N LEU A 26 -0.90 14.14 2.22
CA LEU A 26 0.23 13.60 2.98
C LEU A 26 1.29 13.00 2.04
N VAL A 27 2.54 13.06 2.47
CA VAL A 27 3.69 12.38 1.86
C VAL A 27 4.09 11.26 2.79
N VAL A 28 4.12 10.03 2.28
CA VAL A 28 4.60 8.86 3.02
C VAL A 28 5.92 8.41 2.41
N VAL A 29 6.95 8.25 3.24
CA VAL A 29 8.22 7.63 2.86
C VAL A 29 8.35 6.35 3.66
N GLU A 30 8.49 5.22 2.96
CA GLU A 30 8.70 3.91 3.58
C GLU A 30 10.05 3.36 3.15
N THR A 31 10.80 2.81 4.09
CA THR A 31 12.14 2.27 3.83
C THR A 31 12.25 0.89 4.46
N ALA A 32 12.61 -0.10 3.64
CA ALA A 32 12.85 -1.48 4.04
C ALA A 32 14.17 -1.96 3.44
N ALA A 33 14.92 -2.78 4.18
CA ALA A 33 16.13 -3.45 3.66
C ALA A 33 15.77 -4.73 2.88
N ASP A 34 14.67 -5.38 3.26
CA ASP A 34 14.18 -6.59 2.61
C ASP A 34 13.53 -6.24 1.24
N PRO A 35 14.00 -6.83 0.12
CA PRO A 35 13.43 -6.60 -1.20
C PRO A 35 11.96 -7.01 -1.30
N ASP A 36 11.55 -8.09 -0.62
CA ASP A 36 10.18 -8.60 -0.66
C ASP A 36 9.23 -7.64 0.08
N LEU A 37 9.71 -7.06 1.18
CA LEU A 37 8.96 -6.03 1.91
C LEU A 37 8.85 -4.73 1.09
N THR A 38 9.93 -4.35 0.39
CA THR A 38 9.91 -3.22 -0.56
C THR A 38 8.89 -3.44 -1.68
N ASN A 39 8.80 -4.67 -2.20
CA ASN A 39 7.81 -5.02 -3.22
C ASN A 39 6.38 -4.97 -2.67
N ALA A 40 6.15 -5.45 -1.45
CA ALA A 40 4.85 -5.35 -0.78
C ALA A 40 4.42 -3.88 -0.56
N ILE A 41 5.35 -3.01 -0.13
CA ILE A 41 5.17 -1.56 0.01
C ILE A 41 4.73 -0.96 -1.34
N ARG A 42 5.48 -1.23 -2.42
CA ARG A 42 5.15 -0.71 -3.76
C ARG A 42 3.79 -1.21 -4.27
N ALA A 43 3.46 -2.48 -4.01
CA ALA A 43 2.15 -3.04 -4.36
C ALA A 43 1.01 -2.34 -3.60
N HIS A 44 1.22 -2.07 -2.31
CA HIS A 44 0.26 -1.29 -1.51
C HIS A 44 0.08 0.13 -2.06
N ALA A 45 1.18 0.83 -2.35
CA ALA A 45 1.13 2.19 -2.88
C ALA A 45 0.32 2.27 -4.18
N ARG A 46 0.46 1.29 -5.10
CA ARG A 46 -0.36 1.21 -6.33
C ARG A 46 -1.84 1.05 -6.03
N ALA A 47 -2.21 0.24 -5.03
CA ALA A 47 -3.61 0.09 -4.62
C ALA A 47 -4.18 1.41 -4.05
N VAL A 48 -3.40 2.14 -3.26
CA VAL A 48 -3.79 3.47 -2.76
C VAL A 48 -3.97 4.45 -3.92
N THR A 49 -3.06 4.47 -4.90
CA THR A 49 -3.22 5.29 -6.11
C THR A 49 -4.51 4.95 -6.85
N GLY A 50 -4.83 3.66 -7.02
CA GLY A 50 -6.10 3.22 -7.61
C GLY A 50 -7.32 3.77 -6.86
N PHE A 51 -7.31 3.78 -5.53
CA PHE A 51 -8.42 4.36 -4.75
C PHE A 51 -8.55 5.88 -4.95
N VAL A 52 -7.43 6.59 -5.09
CA VAL A 52 -7.44 8.04 -5.33
C VAL A 52 -7.97 8.37 -6.73
N VAL A 53 -7.58 7.59 -7.74
CA VAL A 53 -7.94 7.86 -9.15
C VAL A 53 -9.33 7.34 -9.50
N GLU A 54 -9.66 6.12 -9.07
CA GLU A 54 -10.83 5.39 -9.56
C GLU A 54 -11.91 5.20 -8.48
N GLY A 55 -11.57 5.36 -7.19
CA GLY A 55 -12.52 5.16 -6.09
C GLY A 55 -12.95 3.70 -5.90
N MET A 56 -14.25 3.48 -5.77
CA MET A 56 -14.84 2.16 -5.47
C MET A 56 -14.54 1.06 -6.52
N PRO A 57 -14.52 1.33 -7.85
CA PRO A 57 -14.07 0.37 -8.85
C PRO A 57 -12.73 -0.33 -8.56
N ALA A 58 -11.71 0.41 -8.13
CA ALA A 58 -10.40 -0.15 -7.80
C ALA A 58 -10.44 -1.10 -6.58
N MET A 59 -11.35 -0.85 -5.63
CA MET A 59 -11.58 -1.79 -4.51
C MET A 59 -12.13 -3.13 -4.99
N MET A 60 -13.06 -3.12 -5.95
CA MET A 60 -13.71 -4.33 -6.46
C MET A 60 -12.75 -5.18 -7.30
N GLN A 61 -11.92 -4.57 -8.14
CA GLN A 61 -10.89 -5.27 -8.91
C GLN A 61 -9.88 -5.98 -7.99
N SER A 62 -9.48 -5.33 -6.89
CA SER A 62 -8.60 -5.93 -5.88
C SER A 62 -9.21 -7.14 -5.17
N MET A 63 -10.55 -7.21 -5.09
CA MET A 63 -11.27 -8.38 -4.53
C MET A 63 -11.44 -9.48 -5.58
N MET A 64 -11.69 -9.12 -6.84
CA MET A 64 -11.90 -10.07 -7.93
C MET A 64 -10.61 -10.80 -8.34
N GLY A 65 -9.46 -10.12 -8.34
CA GLY A 65 -8.15 -10.74 -8.58
C GLY A 65 -7.69 -11.73 -7.51
N ARG A 66 -8.47 -11.93 -6.44
CA ARG A 66 -8.24 -12.92 -5.37
C ARG A 66 -9.10 -14.19 -5.54
N ALA A 67 -10.05 -14.17 -6.47
CA ALA A 67 -10.99 -15.26 -6.74
C ALA A 67 -10.64 -16.07 -8.02
N ALA A 68 -9.57 -15.68 -8.72
CA ALA A 68 -9.01 -16.36 -9.88
C ALA A 68 -7.69 -17.05 -9.52
#